data_AF-A0A961W6Q7-F1
#
_entry.id   AF-A0A961W6Q7-F1
#
_cell.length_a   1.000
_cell.length_b   1.000
_cell.length_c   1.000
_cell.angle_alpha   90.00
_cell.angle_beta   90.00
_cell.angle_gamma   90.00
#
_symmetry.space_group_name_H-M   'P 1'
#
loop_
_entity.id
_entity.type
_entity.pdbx_description
1 polymer ?
#
loop_
_entity_poly.entity_id
_entity_poly.type
_entity_poly.pdbx_seq_one_letter_code
_entity_poly.pdbx_strand_id
1 'polypeptide(L)'
;VALGNISGAIIALFVFSISVVSFPMLYDRDVDFVTAMVTSVRLVIANPVTMVLWCAFIGILTVLSILSAFIGFLVVLPVIGHASWHLYRRGVEPAAAADEIAATAA
;
A
#
# COMPACT_ATOMS: atom_id res chain seq x y z
N VAL A 1 24.32 11.13 -6.33
CA VAL A 1 23.17 10.35 -6.85
C VAL A 1 22.74 9.28 -5.86
N ALA A 2 23.61 8.34 -5.46
CA ALA A 2 23.23 7.23 -4.57
C ALA A 2 22.60 7.66 -3.22
N LEU A 3 23.20 8.64 -2.52
CA LEU A 3 22.69 9.10 -1.22
C LEU A 3 21.27 9.71 -1.30
N GLY A 4 21.00 10.47 -2.37
CA GLY A 4 19.68 11.08 -2.60
C GLY A 4 18.60 10.05 -3.00
N ASN A 5 18.98 9.01 -3.74
CA ASN A 5 18.05 7.92 -4.06
C ASN A 5 17.69 7.10 -2.82
N ILE A 6 18.63 6.91 -1.89
CA ILE A 6 18.38 6.20 -0.63
C ILE A 6 17.42 6.99 0.26
N SER A 7 17.67 8.29 0.46
CA SER A 7 16.76 9.12 1.26
C SER A 7 15.36 9.19 0.64
N GLY A 8 15.28 9.32 -0.69
CA GLY A 8 14.02 9.26 -1.43
C GLY A 8 13.29 7.93 -1.25
N ALA A 9 14.00 6.79 -1.31
CA ALA A 9 13.42 5.47 -1.10
C ALA A 9 12.85 5.29 0.32
N ILE A 10 13.54 5.81 1.34
CA ILE A 10 13.06 5.77 2.74
C ILE A 10 11.77 6.60 2.87
N ILE A 11 11.75 7.81 2.33
CA ILE A 11 10.56 8.68 2.38
C ILE A 11 9.40 8.05 1.61
N ALA A 12 9.66 7.51 0.42
CA ALA A 12 8.65 6.85 -0.39
C ALA A 12 8.04 5.64 0.33
N LEU A 13 8.87 4.81 0.97
CA LEU A 13 8.41 3.65 1.73
C LEU A 13 7.58 4.06 2.95
N PHE A 14 7.96 5.14 3.62
CA PHE A 14 7.17 5.69 4.74
C PHE A 14 5.79 6.19 4.27
N VAL A 15 5.74 6.98 3.20
CA VAL A 15 4.49 7.49 2.62
C VAL A 15 3.62 6.35 2.07
N PHE A 16 4.23 5.36 1.43
CA PHE A 16 3.56 4.15 0.97
C PHE A 16 2.94 3.39 2.15
N SER A 17 3.68 3.23 3.24
CA SER A 17 3.22 2.49 4.43
C SER A 17 1.93 3.05 5.03
N ILE A 18 1.77 4.38 5.02
CA ILE A 18 0.59 5.05 5.58
C ILE A 18 -0.59 5.19 4.60
N SER A 19 -0.39 4.96 3.29
CA SER A 19 -1.39 5.28 2.26
C SER A 19 -1.93 4.10 1.48
N VAL A 20 -1.18 2.98 1.38
CA VAL A 20 -1.46 1.87 0.46
C VAL A 20 -2.87 1.27 0.59
N VAL A 21 -3.44 1.23 1.80
CA VAL A 21 -4.81 0.74 2.03
C VAL A 21 -5.76 1.77 2.65
N SER A 22 -5.30 2.99 2.92
CA SER A 22 -6.08 3.99 3.64
C SER A 22 -7.28 4.48 2.82
N PHE A 23 -7.07 4.87 1.56
CA PHE A 23 -8.15 5.29 0.66
C PHE A 23 -9.22 4.22 0.39
N PRO A 24 -8.88 2.98 -0.02
CA PRO A 24 -9.88 1.96 -0.26
C PRO A 24 -10.64 1.60 1.02
N MET A 25 -9.99 1.59 2.19
CA MET A 25 -10.65 1.31 3.46
C MET A 25 -11.66 2.39 3.85
N LEU A 26 -11.34 3.67 3.62
CA LEU A 26 -12.27 4.78 3.86
C LEU A 26 -13.46 4.80 2.90
N TYR A 27 -13.31 4.21 1.72
CA TYR A 27 -14.39 4.12 0.74
C TYR A 27 -15.29 2.91 0.98
N ASP A 28 -14.70 1.78 1.39
CA ASP A 28 -15.42 0.52 1.62
C ASP A 28 -16.04 0.44 3.02
N ARG A 29 -15.51 1.18 4.01
CA ARG A 29 -15.93 1.10 5.40
C ARG A 29 -16.09 2.49 6.03
N ASP A 30 -17.07 2.62 6.91
CA ASP A 30 -17.27 3.79 7.77
C ASP A 30 -16.24 3.83 8.92
N VAL A 31 -14.96 3.95 8.58
CA VAL A 31 -13.85 4.10 9.55
C VAL A 31 -13.22 5.49 9.46
N ASP A 32 -12.60 5.95 10.53
CA ASP A 32 -11.87 7.22 10.52
C ASP A 32 -10.49 7.09 9.83
N PHE A 33 -9.97 8.22 9.37
CA PHE A 33 -8.68 8.29 8.66
C PHE A 33 -7.50 7.78 9.50
N VAL A 34 -7.53 7.99 10.81
CA VAL A 34 -6.44 7.59 11.71
C VAL A 34 -6.41 6.07 11.85
N THR A 35 -7.57 5.45 12.06
CA THR A 35 -7.72 3.98 12.11
C THR A 35 -7.28 3.34 10.79
N ALA A 36 -7.66 3.93 9.65
CA ALA A 36 -7.22 3.44 8.34
C ALA A 36 -5.70 3.50 8.17
N MET A 37 -5.08 4.62 8.58
CA MET A 37 -3.63 4.79 8.53
C MET A 37 -2.89 3.81 9.43
N VAL A 38 -3.35 3.62 10.68
CA VAL A 38 -2.75 2.66 11.62
C VAL A 38 -2.84 1.24 11.06
N THR A 39 -3.99 0.87 10.49
CA THR A 39 -4.18 -0.44 9.86
C THR A 39 -3.25 -0.63 8.67
N SER A 40 -3.02 0.41 7.87
CA SER A 40 -2.07 0.40 6.75
C SER A 40 -0.65 0.09 7.23
N VAL A 41 -0.18 0.77 8.27
CA VAL A 41 1.15 0.53 8.85
C VAL A 41 1.25 -0.88 9.42
N ARG A 42 0.23 -1.35 10.14
CA ARG A 42 0.18 -2.72 10.69
C ARG A 42 0.27 -3.77 9.59
N LEU A 43 -0.46 -3.58 8.49
CA LEU A 43 -0.42 -4.47 7.34
C LEU A 43 0.98 -4.56 6.72
N VAL A 44 1.66 -3.42 6.63
CA VAL A 44 3.02 -3.32 6.06
C VAL A 44 4.05 -4.00 6.96
N ILE A 45 3.93 -3.83 8.28
CA ILE A 45 4.82 -4.48 9.26
C ILE A 45 4.56 -6.00 9.32
N ALA A 46 3.31 -6.44 9.18
CA ALA A 46 2.96 -7.86 9.18
C ALA A 46 3.46 -8.59 7.91
N ASN A 47 3.53 -7.89 6.76
CA ASN A 47 3.93 -8.48 5.48
C ASN A 47 5.02 -7.64 4.78
N PRO A 48 6.19 -7.44 5.41
CA PRO A 48 7.17 -6.45 4.94
C PRO A 48 7.76 -6.84 3.59
N VAL A 49 8.02 -8.13 3.34
CA VAL A 49 8.57 -8.61 2.06
C VAL A 49 7.62 -8.31 0.90
N THR A 50 6.36 -8.73 1.03
CA THR A 50 5.34 -8.51 -0.01
C THR A 50 5.12 -7.02 -0.27
N MET A 51 5.11 -6.21 0.78
CA MET A 51 4.82 -4.77 0.68
C MET A 51 6.00 -3.97 0.11
N VAL A 52 7.23 -4.34 0.46
CA VAL A 52 8.45 -3.77 -0.15
C VAL A 52 8.52 -4.13 -1.64
N LEU A 53 8.26 -5.39 -2.00
CA LEU A 53 8.22 -5.82 -3.39
C LEU A 53 7.12 -5.09 -4.17
N TRP A 54 5.95 -4.91 -3.57
CA TRP A 54 4.85 -4.16 -4.18
C TRP A 54 5.22 -2.69 -4.40
N CYS A 55 5.80 -2.04 -3.39
CA CYS A 55 6.30 -0.67 -3.49
C CYS A 55 7.36 -0.53 -4.60
N ALA A 56 8.30 -1.45 -4.68
CA ALA A 56 9.32 -1.47 -5.72
C ALA A 56 8.72 -1.66 -7.12
N PHE A 57 7.73 -2.54 -7.25
CA PHE A 57 7.02 -2.80 -8.50
C PHE A 57 6.29 -1.55 -9.03
N ILE A 58 5.58 -0.84 -8.15
CA ILE A 58 4.95 0.45 -8.49
C ILE A 58 6.01 1.46 -8.94
N GLY A 59 7.14 1.53 -8.22
CA GLY A 59 8.26 2.42 -8.58
C GLY A 59 8.80 2.14 -9.98
N ILE A 60 9.04 0.87 -10.31
CA ILE A 60 9.52 0.44 -11.64
C ILE A 60 8.52 0.81 -12.72
N LEU A 61 7.23 0.49 -12.53
CA LEU A 61 6.19 0.83 -13.51
C LEU A 61 6.04 2.34 -13.71
N THR A 62 6.20 3.12 -12.63
CA THR A 62 6.18 4.59 -12.69
C THR A 62 7.34 5.11 -13.54
N VAL A 63 8.57 4.62 -13.32
CA VAL A 63 9.73 5.00 -14.13
C VAL A 63 9.54 4.59 -15.59
N LEU A 64 9.07 3.37 -15.86
CA LEU A 64 8.77 2.91 -17.22
C LEU A 64 7.70 3.78 -17.90
N SER A 65 6.68 4.20 -17.16
CA SER A 65 5.62 5.07 -17.67
C SER A 65 6.16 6.44 -18.04
N ILE A 66 7.01 7.03 -17.20
CA ILE A 66 7.69 8.30 -17.49
C ILE A 66 8.57 8.18 -18.75
N LEU A 67 9.33 7.08 -18.89
CA LEU A 67 10.15 6.82 -20.08
C LEU A 67 9.30 6.67 -21.36
N SER A 68 8.10 6.12 -21.26
CA SER A 68 7.15 5.99 -22.39
C SER A 68 6.40 7.28 -22.76
N ALA A 69 6.86 8.45 -22.31
CA ALA A 69 6.18 9.74 -22.44
C ALA A 69 4.75 9.75 -21.82
N PHE A 70 4.60 9.13 -20.64
CA PHE A 70 3.35 9.02 -19.86
C PHE A 70 2.23 8.17 -20.50
N ILE A 71 2.40 7.67 -21.73
CA ILE A 71 1.41 6.81 -22.39
C ILE A 71 1.19 5.52 -21.59
N GLY A 72 2.24 5.00 -20.94
CA GLY A 72 2.18 3.82 -20.07
C GLY A 72 1.20 3.95 -18.89
N PHE A 73 0.91 5.17 -18.41
CA PHE A 73 -0.05 5.35 -17.31
C PHE A 73 -1.47 4.91 -17.67
N LEU A 74 -1.88 4.97 -18.94
CA LEU A 74 -3.21 4.51 -19.37
C LEU A 74 -3.44 3.04 -19.04
N VAL A 75 -2.39 2.23 -19.06
CA VAL A 75 -2.44 0.80 -18.73
C VAL A 75 -2.04 0.55 -17.27
N VAL A 76 -1.03 1.27 -16.77
CA VAL A 76 -0.54 1.09 -15.40
C VAL A 76 -1.59 1.45 -14.36
N LEU A 77 -2.35 2.54 -14.54
CA LEU A 77 -3.38 2.95 -13.59
C LEU A 77 -4.46 1.87 -13.36
N PRO A 78 -5.13 1.32 -14.38
CA PRO A 78 -6.13 0.27 -14.15
C PRO A 78 -5.53 -1.01 -13.59
N VAL A 79 -4.32 -1.41 -14.03
CA VAL A 79 -3.65 -2.62 -13.53
C VAL A 79 -3.27 -2.49 -12.06
N ILE A 80 -2.65 -1.37 -11.67
CA ILE A 80 -2.27 -1.10 -10.28
C ILE A 80 -3.52 -0.95 -9.40
N GLY A 81 -4.58 -0.31 -9.89
CA GLY A 81 -5.85 -0.23 -9.17
C GLY A 81 -6.43 -1.61 -8.88
N HIS A 82 -6.49 -2.49 -9.88
CA HIS A 82 -7.04 -3.83 -9.70
C HIS A 82 -6.16 -4.70 -8.80
N ALA A 83 -4.85 -4.62 -8.92
CA ALA A 83 -3.93 -5.38 -8.08
C ALA A 83 -3.90 -4.88 -6.63
N SER A 84 -3.96 -3.56 -6.42
CA SER A 84 -4.07 -2.96 -5.08
C SER A 84 -5.38 -3.34 -4.40
N TRP A 85 -6.49 -3.45 -5.14
CA TRP A 85 -7.75 -3.98 -4.63
C TRP A 85 -7.63 -5.43 -4.13
N HIS A 86 -6.94 -6.29 -4.89
CA HIS A 86 -6.69 -7.66 -4.47
C HIS A 86 -5.78 -7.76 -3.25
N LEU A 87 -4.76 -6.90 -3.16
CA LEU A 87 -3.90 -6.79 -1.98
C LEU A 87 -4.68 -6.30 -0.75
N TYR A 88 -5.55 -5.30 -0.93
CA TYR A 88 -6.44 -4.80 0.12
C TYR A 88 -7.33 -5.91 0.67
N ARG A 89 -8.07 -6.62 -0.19
CA ARG A 89 -8.94 -7.73 0.25
C ARG A 89 -8.16 -8.81 0.99
N ARG A 90 -7.04 -9.29 0.42
CA ARG A 90 -6.24 -10.36 1.05
C ARG A 90 -5.54 -9.93 2.33
N GLY A 91 -5.16 -8.67 2.46
CA GLY A 91 -4.42 -8.16 3.61
C GLY A 91 -5.31 -7.73 4.78
N VAL A 92 -6.49 -7.17 4.47
CA VAL A 92 -7.38 -6.56 5.47
C VAL A 92 -8.50 -7.51 5.91
N GLU A 93 -9.01 -8.40 5.05
CA GLU A 93 -10.01 -9.40 5.44
C GLU A 93 -9.51 -10.34 6.58
N PRO A 94 -8.23 -10.76 6.65
CA PRO A 94 -7.75 -11.63 7.74
C PRO A 94 -7.37 -10.91 9.03
N ALA A 95 -6.91 -9.64 8.96
CA ALA A 95 -6.34 -8.94 10.10
C ALA A 95 -7.41 -8.36 11.05
N ALA A 96 -8.55 -7.92 10.52
CA ALA A 96 -9.68 -7.44 11.33
C ALA A 96 -10.24 -8.55 12.24
N ALA A 97 -10.30 -9.79 11.74
CA ALA A 97 -10.74 -10.95 12.52
C ALA A 97 -9.77 -11.29 13.67
N ALA A 98 -8.46 -11.11 13.48
CA ALA A 98 -7.45 -11.43 14.51
C ALA A 98 -7.46 -10.41 15.67
N ASP A 99 -7.69 -9.13 15.37
CA ASP A 99 -7.82 -8.07 16.38
C ASP A 99 -9.12 -8.20 17.19
N GLU A 100 -10.23 -8.59 16.54
CA GLU A 100 -11.51 -8.84 17.21
C GLU A 100 -11.41 -10.04 18.17
N ILE A 101 -10.71 -11.11 17.78
CA ILE A 101 -10.44 -12.26 18.66
C ILE A 101 -9.56 -11.85 19.86
N ALA A 102 -8.53 -11.03 19.65
CA ALA A 102 -7.67 -10.56 20.73
C ALA A 102 -8.38 -9.59 21.69
N ALA A 103 -9.26 -8.72 21.18
CA ALA A 103 -10.04 -7.79 21.98
C ALA A 103 -11.19 -8.46 22.76
N THR A 104 -11.78 -9.54 22.23
CA THR A 104 -12.83 -10.32 22.93
C THR A 104 -12.23 -11.28 23.98
N ALA A 105 -10.92 -11.53 23.92
CA ALA A 105 -10.20 -12.41 24.86
C ALA A 105 -9.55 -11.69 26.06
N ALA A 106 -9.70 -10.35 26.16
CA ALA A 106 -9.22 -9.52 27.27
C ALA A 106 -10.38 -9.06 28.14
#